data_AF-A0A7K7KDP2-F1
#
_entry.id   AF-A0A7K7KDP2-F1
#
_cell.length_a   1.000
_cell.length_b   1.000
_cell.length_c   1.000
_cell.angle_alpha   90.00
_cell.angle_beta   90.00
_cell.angle_gamma   90.00
#
_symmetry.space_group_name_H-M   'P 1'
#
loop_
_entity.id
_entity.type
_entity.pdbx_description
1 polymer ?
#
loop_
_entity_poly.entity_id
_entity_poly.type
_entity_poly.pdbx_seq_one_letter_code
_entity_poly.pdbx_strand_id
1 'polypeptide(L)' 'PPAGKAQQGLKEQDRLGSLLGRGGFGSVFAATRLSDGTSVVIKRVPQKRVRHWGELPDGTSAPLEIVLLAKVST' A
#
# COMPACT_ATOMS: atom_id res chain seq x y z
N PRO A 1 7.67 10.13 13.00
CA PRO A 1 6.83 8.93 13.24
C PRO A 1 5.36 9.14 12.81
N PRO A 2 4.92 8.47 11.72
CA PRO A 2 3.50 8.15 11.47
C PRO A 2 3.26 6.67 11.08
N ALA A 3 4.29 5.83 11.02
CA ALA A 3 4.20 4.47 10.48
C ALA A 3 3.30 3.50 11.28
N GLY A 4 3.05 3.76 12.56
CA GLY A 4 2.29 2.84 13.43
C GLY A 4 0.79 2.77 13.12
N LYS A 5 0.15 3.91 12.83
CA LYS A 5 -1.32 3.97 12.65
C LYS A 5 -1.78 3.33 11.34
N ALA A 6 -1.08 3.57 10.24
CA ALA A 6 -1.40 2.96 8.94
C ALA A 6 -1.22 1.44 8.95
N GLN A 7 -0.20 0.93 9.67
CA GLN A 7 0.01 -0.51 9.84
C GLN A 7 -1.09 -1.17 10.70
N GLN A 8 -1.73 -0.41 11.60
CA GLN A 8 -2.79 -0.90 12.48
C GLN A 8 -4.13 -0.99 11.73
N GLY A 9 -4.50 0.05 10.97
CA GLY A 9 -5.73 0.03 10.15
C GLY A 9 -5.72 -1.00 9.02
N LEU A 10 -4.55 -1.39 8.51
CA LEU A 10 -4.40 -2.52 7.57
C LEU A 10 -4.67 -3.88 8.22
N LYS A 11 -4.28 -4.07 9.50
CA LYS A 11 -4.48 -5.34 10.20
C LYS A 11 -5.94 -5.54 10.64
N GLU A 12 -6.68 -4.46 10.79
CA GLU A 12 -8.11 -4.49 11.17
C GLU A 12 -9.02 -4.83 9.99
N GLN A 13 -8.58 -4.53 8.75
CA GLN A 13 -9.39 -4.71 7.54
C GLN A 13 -8.98 -5.94 6.70
N ASP A 14 -7.74 -6.39 6.82
CA ASP A 14 -7.19 -7.47 6.02
C ASP A 14 -6.51 -8.55 6.87
N ARG A 15 -6.78 -9.81 6.54
CA ARG A 15 -5.99 -10.96 7.04
C ARG A 15 -4.73 -11.09 6.21
N LEU A 16 -3.58 -10.73 6.78
CA LEU A 16 -2.28 -10.87 6.13
C LEU A 16 -1.88 -12.34 5.94
N GLY A 17 -1.38 -12.68 4.76
CA GLY A 17 -0.83 -13.98 4.40
C GLY A 17 0.70 -13.95 4.22
N SER A 18 1.22 -14.88 3.41
CA SER A 18 2.66 -15.05 3.18
C SER A 18 3.28 -13.88 2.39
N LEU A 19 4.60 -13.70 2.55
CA LEU A 19 5.40 -12.83 1.69
C LEU A 19 5.48 -13.44 0.29
N LEU A 20 5.04 -12.70 -0.72
CA LEU A 20 5.09 -13.12 -2.13
C LEU A 20 6.38 -12.67 -2.81
N GLY A 21 6.95 -11.54 -2.39
CA GLY A 21 8.19 -11.04 -2.98
C GLY A 21 8.77 -9.83 -2.25
N ARG A 22 10.08 -9.65 -2.38
CA ARG A 22 10.82 -8.52 -1.79
C ARG A 22 11.92 -8.02 -2.72
N GLY A 23 12.06 -6.70 -2.84
CA GLY A 23 13.11 -6.10 -3.66
C GLY A 23 13.15 -4.57 -3.63
N GLY A 24 13.62 -3.98 -4.74
CA GLY A 24 13.64 -2.53 -4.97
C GLY A 24 12.26 -1.88 -4.81
N PHE A 25 11.21 -2.64 -5.13
CA PHE A 25 9.80 -2.27 -5.02
C PHE A 25 9.23 -2.36 -3.59
N GLY A 26 9.98 -2.81 -2.58
CA GLY A 26 9.48 -3.01 -1.21
C GLY A 26 9.17 -4.48 -0.93
N SER A 27 8.16 -4.74 -0.10
CA SER A 27 7.69 -6.09 0.25
C SER A 27 6.22 -6.25 -0.14
N VAL A 28 5.86 -7.36 -0.79
CA VAL A 28 4.49 -7.66 -1.22
C VAL A 28 3.99 -8.90 -0.50
N PHE A 29 2.87 -8.78 0.19
CA PHE A 29 2.24 -9.87 0.94
C PHE A 29 0.94 -10.27 0.28
N ALA A 30 0.62 -11.57 0.30
CA ALA A 30 -0.75 -12.01 0.09
C ALA A 30 -1.62 -11.51 1.24
N ALA A 31 -2.90 -11.24 0.98
CA ALA A 31 -3.87 -10.97 2.03
C ALA A 31 -5.29 -11.31 1.56
N THR A 32 -6.20 -11.42 2.52
CA THR A 32 -7.63 -11.57 2.27
C THR A 32 -8.35 -10.43 2.96
N ARG A 33 -9.13 -9.65 2.19
CA ARG A 33 -9.95 -8.59 2.74
C ARG A 33 -11.08 -9.19 3.59
N LEU A 34 -11.24 -8.72 4.82
CA LEU A 34 -12.18 -9.30 5.77
C LEU A 34 -13.65 -9.00 5.44
N SER A 35 -13.92 -7.88 4.78
CA SER A 35 -15.30 -7.44 4.49
C SER A 35 -16.02 -8.30 3.47
N ASP A 36 -15.30 -8.82 2.46
CA ASP A 36 -15.87 -9.52 1.31
C ASP A 36 -15.14 -10.84 0.97
N GLY A 37 -14.06 -11.18 1.68
CA GLY A 37 -13.28 -12.39 1.43
C GLY A 37 -12.38 -12.33 0.20
N THR A 38 -12.27 -11.18 -0.47
CA THR A 38 -11.50 -11.03 -1.71
C THR A 38 -10.01 -11.21 -1.45
N SER A 39 -9.33 -11.95 -2.34
CA SER A 39 -7.87 -12.04 -2.33
C SER A 39 -7.25 -10.75 -2.83
N VAL A 40 -6.35 -10.17 -2.06
CA VAL A 40 -5.67 -8.91 -2.36
C VAL A 40 -4.17 -9.03 -2.11
N VAL A 41 -3.42 -8.03 -2.53
CA VAL A 41 -1.99 -7.89 -2.21
C VAL A 41 -1.76 -6.63 -1.39
N ILE A 42 -0.91 -6.74 -0.37
CA ILE A 42 -0.47 -5.58 0.44
C ILE A 42 0.99 -5.31 0.12
N LYS A 43 1.24 -4.21 -0.61
CA LYS A 43 2.59 -3.72 -0.88
C LYS A 43 3.01 -2.72 0.18
N ARG A 44 4.14 -3.00 0.85
CA ARG A 44 4.75 -2.13 1.86
C ARG A 44 6.03 -1.52 1.34
N VAL A 45 6.06 -0.19 1.28
CA VAL A 45 7.24 0.60 0.91
C VAL A 45 7.63 1.49 2.08
N PRO A 46 8.85 1.36 2.64
CA PRO A 46 9.33 2.27 3.67
C PRO A 46 9.36 3.70 3.12
N GLN A 47 8.76 4.66 3.84
CA GLN A 47 8.68 6.06 3.39
C GLN A 47 10.04 6.64 3.01
N LYS A 48 11.10 6.32 3.78
CA LYS A 48 12.50 6.72 3.50
C LYS A 48 13.07 6.22 2.16
N ARG A 49 12.40 5.25 1.51
CA ARG A 49 12.79 4.71 0.20
C ARG A 49 11.94 5.27 -0.95
N VAL A 50 10.95 6.11 -0.65
CA VAL A 50 10.14 6.78 -1.67
C VAL A 50 10.94 7.95 -2.24
N ARG A 51 11.36 7.83 -3.50
CA ARG A 51 12.18 8.84 -4.19
C ARG A 51 11.34 9.88 -4.94
N HIS A 52 10.18 9.48 -5.42
CA HIS A 52 9.31 10.32 -6.24
C HIS A 52 7.95 10.46 -5.57
N TRP A 53 7.55 11.72 -5.38
CA TRP A 53 6.28 12.13 -4.81
C TRP A 53 5.49 12.90 -5.87
N GLY A 54 4.17 12.88 -5.74
CA GLY A 54 3.26 13.70 -6.51
C GLY A 54 2.03 14.01 -5.67
N GLU A 55 0.98 14.51 -6.32
CA GLU A 55 -0.27 14.88 -5.66
C GLU A 55 -1.45 14.11 -6.28
N LEU A 56 -2.38 13.70 -5.41
CA LEU A 56 -3.69 13.19 -5.79
C LEU A 56 -4.62 14.37 -6.17
N PRO A 57 -5.78 14.12 -6.80
CA PRO A 57 -6.70 15.19 -7.21
C PRO A 57 -7.21 16.08 -6.07
N ASP A 58 -7.21 15.57 -4.84
CA ASP A 58 -7.58 16.29 -3.62
C ASP A 58 -6.42 17.12 -3.02
N GLY A 59 -5.26 17.16 -3.67
CA GLY A 59 -4.05 17.84 -3.20
C GLY A 59 -3.22 17.04 -2.21
N THR A 60 -3.63 15.81 -1.85
CA THR A 60 -2.86 14.97 -0.92
C THR A 60 -1.53 14.54 -1.54
N SER A 61 -0.41 14.82 -0.86
CA SER A 61 0.90 14.35 -1.28
C SER A 61 1.04 12.83 -1.06
N ALA A 62 1.39 12.11 -2.11
CA ALA A 62 1.53 10.67 -2.11
C ALA A 62 2.76 10.22 -2.92
N PRO A 63 3.28 8.99 -2.69
CA PRO A 63 4.25 8.38 -3.59
C PRO A 63 3.72 8.39 -5.03
N LEU A 64 4.59 8.73 -5.99
CA LEU A 64 4.20 8.81 -7.41
C LEU A 64 3.54 7.51 -7.91
N GLU A 65 3.96 6.35 -7.38
CA GLU A 65 3.33 5.06 -7.66
C GLU A 65 1.81 5.07 -7.36
N ILE A 66 1.38 5.66 -6.24
CA ILE A 66 -0.04 5.75 -5.88
C ILE A 66 -0.76 6.73 -6.81
N VAL A 67 -0.15 7.86 -7.12
CA VAL A 67 -0.71 8.85 -8.05
C VAL A 67 -0.93 8.24 -9.44
N LEU A 68 0.03 7.45 -9.93
CA LEU A 68 -0.08 6.78 -11.22
C LEU A 68 -1.12 5.65 -11.21
N LEU A 69 -1.18 4.86 -10.13
CA LEU A 69 -2.23 3.84 -9.97
C LEU A 69 -3.63 4.46 -10.00
N ALA A 70 -3.85 5.59 -9.33
CA ALA A 70 -5.14 6.28 -9.35
C ALA A 70 -5.54 6.75 -10.76
N LYS A 71 -4.59 7.18 -11.59
CA LYS A 71 -4.85 7.65 -12.97
C LYS A 71 -5.30 6.55 -13.93
N VAL A 72 -4.94 5.29 -13.67
CA VAL A 72 -5.29 4.14 -14.52
C VAL A 72 -6.41 3.29 -13.93
N SER A 73 -6.91 3.66 -12.75
CA SER A 73 -8.02 2.99 -12.08
C SER A 73 -9.35 3.54 -12.62
N THR A 74 -9.63 3.26 -13.89
CA THR A 74 -10.95 3.50 -14.54
C THR A 74 -11.96 2.44 -14.17
#